data_AF-N6TIP7-F1
#
_entry.id   AF-N6TIP7-F1
#
_cell.length_a   1.000
_cell.length_b   1.000
_cell.length_c   1.000
_cell.angle_alpha   90.00
_cell.angle_beta   90.00
_cell.angle_gamma   90.00
#
_symmetry.space_group_name_H-M   'P 1'
#
loop_
_entity.id
_entity.type
_entity.pdbx_description
1 polymer ?
#
loop_
_entity_poly.entity_id
_entity_poly.type
_entity_poly.pdbx_seq_one_letter_code
_entity_poly.pdbx_strand_id
1 'polypeptide(L)'
;MGKDIKYLGVVLDKPLIWKKHIKTTIAKDKATTAKLYPLLNRRSQMSIRNKLLLTMTIIRPTLAYASTAWGYAAGCHLNRLQATENNLLRMAIDAPRFVRNSQIYRHLEWVPLREFPARKAKADFEKAGKRSNEELRNLLVRIQHYPGFGTLGVFANMFYSSSCGENKKKYVIGGYWKPDKG
;
A
#
# COMPACT_ATOMS: atom_id res chain seq x y z
N MET A 1 9.27 -27.71 13.10
CA MET A 1 8.59 -26.62 12.35
C MET A 1 8.53 -25.38 13.23
N GLY A 2 8.80 -24.19 12.69
CA GLY A 2 8.80 -22.95 13.48
C GLY A 2 7.39 -22.56 13.95
N LYS A 3 7.26 -22.13 15.20
CA LYS A 3 6.01 -21.58 15.76
C LYS A 3 5.78 -20.17 15.20
N ASP A 4 4.65 -19.94 14.54
CA ASP A 4 4.24 -18.60 14.12
C ASP A 4 3.82 -17.79 15.35
N ILE A 5 4.30 -16.55 15.46
CA ILE A 5 4.05 -15.70 16.62
C ILE A 5 2.95 -14.71 16.26
N LYS A 6 1.96 -14.56 17.14
CA LYS A 6 0.90 -13.56 16.99
C LYS A 6 1.23 -12.35 17.88
N TYR A 7 1.37 -11.18 17.28
CA TYR A 7 1.63 -9.93 17.98
C TYR A 7 0.66 -8.84 17.49
N LEU A 8 -0.07 -8.19 18.40
CA LEU A 8 -1.08 -7.17 18.09
C LEU A 8 -2.10 -7.59 17.00
N GLY A 9 -2.34 -8.90 16.82
CA GLY A 9 -3.21 -9.41 15.76
C GLY A 9 -2.56 -9.56 14.38
N VAL A 10 -1.27 -9.24 14.27
CA VAL A 10 -0.38 -9.58 13.15
C VAL A 10 0.22 -10.97 13.38
N VAL A 11 0.33 -11.76 12.31
CA VAL A 11 0.94 -13.10 12.37
C VAL A 11 2.32 -13.01 11.73
N LEU A 12 3.35 -13.25 12.53
CA LEU A 12 4.74 -13.18 12.13
C LEU A 12 5.26 -14.60 11.88
N ASP A 13 5.59 -14.87 10.63
CA ASP A 13 6.28 -16.09 10.22
C ASP A 13 7.80 -15.85 10.39
N LYS A 14 8.59 -16.86 10.77
CA LYS A 14 10.06 -16.74 10.94
C LYS A 14 10.79 -16.06 9.75
N PRO A 15 10.50 -16.41 8.48
CA PRO A 15 11.12 -15.76 7.31
C PRO A 15 10.44 -14.46 6.88
N LEU A 16 9.42 -13.97 7.60
CA LEU A 16 8.65 -12.76 7.26
C LEU A 16 8.09 -12.77 5.83
N ILE A 17 7.55 -13.91 5.37
CA ILE A 17 6.93 -14.04 4.04
C ILE A 17 5.51 -13.43 4.00
N TRP A 18 4.85 -13.31 5.16
CA TRP A 18 3.51 -12.75 5.32
C TRP A 18 2.36 -13.56 4.70
N LYS A 19 2.63 -14.77 4.19
CA LYS A 19 1.63 -15.62 3.52
C LYS A 19 0.45 -15.94 4.44
N LYS A 20 0.74 -16.36 5.68
CA LYS A 20 -0.30 -16.72 6.66
C LYS A 20 -1.08 -15.48 7.10
N HIS A 21 -0.37 -14.40 7.41
CA HIS A 21 -0.98 -13.12 7.78
C HIS A 21 -1.96 -12.63 6.71
N ILE A 22 -1.52 -12.52 5.46
CA ILE A 22 -2.34 -12.01 4.36
C ILE A 22 -3.57 -12.88 4.12
N LYS A 23 -3.43 -14.21 4.20
CA LYS A 23 -4.58 -15.12 4.13
C LYS A 23 -5.59 -14.84 5.25
N THR A 24 -5.13 -14.63 6.48
CA THR A 24 -6.02 -14.32 7.61
C THR A 24 -6.65 -12.93 7.49
N THR A 25 -5.93 -11.94 6.98
CA THR A 25 -6.44 -10.57 6.76
C THR A 25 -7.55 -10.57 5.71
N ILE A 26 -7.34 -11.25 4.58
CA ILE A 26 -8.39 -11.41 3.54
C ILE A 26 -9.61 -12.16 4.10
N ALA A 27 -9.41 -13.18 4.94
CA ALA A 27 -10.53 -13.91 5.54
C ALA A 27 -11.35 -13.02 6.49
N LYS A 28 -10.68 -12.19 7.31
CA LYS A 28 -11.34 -11.21 8.18
C LYS A 28 -12.11 -10.19 7.37
N ASP A 29 -11.49 -9.65 6.33
CA ASP A 29 -12.10 -8.69 5.42
C ASP A 29 -13.36 -9.22 4.74
N LYS A 30 -13.29 -10.46 4.23
CA LYS A 30 -14.47 -11.15 3.67
C LYS A 30 -15.57 -11.35 4.70
N ALA A 31 -15.23 -11.70 5.95
CA ALA A 31 -16.22 -11.85 7.01
C ALA A 31 -16.88 -10.50 7.37
N THR A 32 -16.10 -9.42 7.44
CA THR A 32 -16.62 -8.05 7.63
C THR A 32 -17.53 -7.63 6.48
N THR A 33 -17.12 -7.92 5.24
CA THR A 33 -17.91 -7.63 4.03
C THR A 33 -19.21 -8.42 4.02
N ALA A 34 -19.19 -9.69 4.43
CA ALA A 34 -20.39 -10.51 4.54
C ALA A 34 -21.40 -9.94 5.54
N LYS A 35 -20.93 -9.41 6.67
CA LYS A 35 -21.79 -8.72 7.66
C LYS A 35 -22.41 -7.45 7.09
N LEU A 36 -21.65 -6.69 6.30
CA LEU A 36 -22.11 -5.46 5.65
C LEU A 36 -22.84 -5.69 4.32
N TYR A 37 -22.95 -6.95 3.87
CA TYR A 37 -23.52 -7.30 2.58
C TYR A 37 -24.94 -6.76 2.38
N PRO A 38 -25.87 -6.77 3.35
CA PRO A 38 -27.21 -6.19 3.16
C PRO A 38 -27.18 -4.72 2.74
N LEU A 39 -26.19 -3.96 3.22
CA LEU A 39 -26.04 -2.53 2.92
C LEU A 39 -25.27 -2.28 1.61
N LEU A 40 -24.30 -3.12 1.30
CA LEU A 40 -23.43 -3.00 0.12
C LEU A 40 -24.02 -3.64 -1.14
N ASN A 41 -25.01 -4.51 -0.99
CA ASN A 41 -25.68 -5.19 -2.09
C ASN A 41 -26.25 -4.18 -3.12
N ARG A 42 -26.30 -4.59 -4.40
CA ARG A 42 -26.94 -3.81 -5.47
C ARG A 42 -28.40 -3.44 -5.17
N ARG A 43 -29.10 -4.31 -4.44
CA ARG A 43 -30.51 -4.12 -4.04
C ARG A 43 -30.69 -3.12 -2.89
N SER A 44 -29.62 -2.71 -2.23
CA SER A 44 -29.66 -1.69 -1.18
C SER A 44 -29.94 -0.32 -1.80
N GLN A 45 -30.94 0.39 -1.25
CA GLN A 45 -31.36 1.76 -1.63
C GLN A 45 -30.33 2.85 -1.26
N MET A 46 -29.18 2.45 -0.71
CA MET A 46 -28.14 3.38 -0.30
C MET A 46 -27.42 3.99 -1.52
N SER A 47 -27.13 5.29 -1.45
CA SER A 47 -26.35 5.98 -2.49
C SER A 47 -24.94 5.37 -2.62
N ILE A 48 -24.37 5.44 -3.83
CA ILE A 48 -23.01 4.95 -4.12
C ILE A 48 -21.99 5.61 -3.18
N ARG A 49 -22.14 6.91 -2.93
CA ARG A 49 -21.26 7.67 -2.01
C ARG A 49 -21.26 7.09 -0.60
N ASN A 50 -22.42 6.72 -0.06
CA ASN A 50 -22.53 6.15 1.28
C ASN A 50 -21.96 4.73 1.33
N LYS A 51 -22.18 3.92 0.29
CA LYS A 51 -21.53 2.60 0.16
C LYS A 51 -20.01 2.72 0.15
N LEU A 52 -19.47 3.67 -0.61
CA LEU A 52 -18.03 3.96 -0.63
C LEU A 52 -17.51 4.46 0.73
N LEU A 53 -18.28 5.30 1.42
CA LEU A 53 -17.90 5.74 2.76
C LEU A 53 -17.82 4.57 3.75
N LEU A 54 -18.75 3.61 3.68
CA LEU A 54 -18.69 2.39 4.49
C LEU A 54 -17.47 1.54 4.14
N THR A 55 -17.16 1.36 2.84
CA THR A 55 -15.99 0.60 2.44
C THR A 55 -14.70 1.29 2.88
N MET A 56 -14.62 2.62 2.82
CA MET A 56 -13.47 3.39 3.32
C MET A 56 -13.28 3.30 4.82
N THR A 57 -14.36 3.39 5.60
CA THR A 57 -14.28 3.53 7.06
C THR A 57 -14.15 2.20 7.79
N ILE A 58 -14.69 1.10 7.24
CA ILE A 58 -14.71 -0.20 7.94
C ILE A 58 -13.85 -1.25 7.23
N ILE A 59 -14.03 -1.40 5.93
CA ILE A 59 -13.45 -2.51 5.17
C ILE A 59 -11.98 -2.22 4.85
N ARG A 60 -11.69 -1.06 4.27
CA ARG A 60 -10.34 -0.62 3.91
C ARG A 60 -9.34 -0.66 5.09
N PRO A 61 -9.65 -0.17 6.31
CA PRO A 61 -8.70 -0.27 7.42
C PRO A 61 -8.43 -1.71 7.85
N THR A 62 -9.36 -2.63 7.64
CA THR A 62 -9.13 -4.06 7.91
C THR A 62 -8.03 -4.63 7.01
N LEU A 63 -8.03 -4.25 5.72
CA LEU A 63 -6.98 -4.62 4.77
C LEU A 63 -5.68 -3.83 4.97
N ALA A 64 -5.79 -2.53 5.24
CA ALA A 64 -4.66 -1.62 5.41
C ALA A 64 -3.96 -1.77 6.78
N TYR A 65 -4.54 -2.53 7.70
CA TYR A 65 -3.93 -2.86 8.97
C TYR A 65 -2.59 -3.58 8.75
N ALA A 66 -1.58 -3.22 9.54
CA ALA A 66 -0.20 -3.71 9.42
C ALA A 66 0.45 -3.48 8.04
N SER A 67 -0.03 -2.50 7.26
CA SER A 67 0.54 -2.11 5.96
C SER A 67 2.01 -1.73 6.00
N THR A 68 2.49 -1.21 7.14
CA THR A 68 3.91 -0.95 7.38
C THR A 68 4.75 -2.24 7.43
N ALA A 69 4.15 -3.35 7.87
CA ALA A 69 4.83 -4.63 8.01
C ALA A 69 4.78 -5.44 6.70
N TRP A 70 3.58 -5.65 6.14
CA TRP A 70 3.43 -6.42 4.90
C TRP A 70 3.73 -5.61 3.63
N GLY A 71 4.00 -4.30 3.72
CA GLY A 71 4.37 -3.47 2.56
C GLY A 71 5.59 -3.98 1.78
N TYR A 72 6.45 -4.77 2.44
CA TYR A 72 7.61 -5.44 1.84
C TYR A 72 7.34 -6.87 1.37
N ALA A 73 6.11 -7.36 1.50
CA ALA A 73 5.76 -8.73 1.09
C ALA A 73 5.93 -8.93 -0.42
N ALA A 74 6.08 -10.20 -0.82
CA ALA A 74 6.17 -10.57 -2.23
C ALA A 74 4.98 -10.04 -3.04
N GLY A 75 5.26 -9.61 -4.28
CA GLY A 75 4.25 -9.01 -5.16
C GLY A 75 3.02 -9.90 -5.39
N CYS A 76 3.17 -11.22 -5.38
CA CYS A 76 2.05 -12.15 -5.49
C CYS A 76 1.05 -12.03 -4.34
N HIS A 77 1.51 -11.73 -3.12
CA HIS A 77 0.65 -11.54 -1.96
C HIS A 77 -0.01 -10.16 -1.96
N LEU A 78 0.73 -9.12 -2.35
CA LEU A 78 0.18 -7.78 -2.55
C LEU A 78 -0.92 -7.77 -3.63
N ASN A 79 -0.72 -8.50 -4.72
CA ASN A 79 -1.71 -8.65 -5.80
C ASN A 79 -3.01 -9.30 -5.29
N ARG A 80 -2.93 -10.22 -4.32
CA ARG A 80 -4.12 -10.82 -3.71
C ARG A 80 -4.89 -9.82 -2.87
N LEU A 81 -4.21 -9.01 -2.07
CA LEU A 81 -4.84 -7.92 -1.30
C LEU A 81 -5.51 -6.90 -2.24
N GLN A 82 -4.80 -6.49 -3.30
CA GLN A 82 -5.34 -5.57 -4.30
C GLN A 82 -6.56 -6.17 -5.02
N ALA A 83 -6.53 -7.46 -5.37
CA ALA A 83 -7.68 -8.13 -5.99
C ALA A 83 -8.91 -8.16 -5.06
N THR A 84 -8.70 -8.35 -3.74
CA THR A 84 -9.78 -8.25 -2.76
C THR A 84 -10.39 -6.85 -2.72
N GLU A 85 -9.56 -5.80 -2.63
CA GLU A 85 -10.02 -4.40 -2.70
C GLU A 85 -10.80 -4.12 -4.00
N ASN A 86 -10.32 -4.60 -5.14
CA ASN A 86 -10.96 -4.35 -6.44
C ASN A 86 -12.36 -4.98 -6.52
N ASN A 87 -12.52 -6.18 -5.95
CA ASN A 87 -13.83 -6.83 -5.89
C ASN A 87 -14.79 -6.06 -4.96
N LEU A 88 -14.30 -5.50 -3.87
CA LEU A 88 -15.10 -4.67 -2.96
C LEU A 88 -15.57 -3.37 -3.61
N LEU A 89 -14.67 -2.68 -4.31
CA LEU A 89 -15.02 -1.45 -5.01
C LEU A 89 -16.09 -1.70 -6.08
N ARG A 90 -15.95 -2.80 -6.84
CA ARG A 90 -16.95 -3.20 -7.83
C ARG A 90 -18.30 -3.49 -7.21
N MET A 91 -18.32 -4.16 -6.06
CA MET A 91 -19.55 -4.43 -5.33
C MET A 91 -20.22 -3.12 -4.87
N ALA A 92 -19.44 -2.15 -4.38
CA ALA A 92 -19.96 -0.88 -3.89
C ALA A 92 -20.60 -0.01 -4.99
N ILE A 93 -20.04 -0.03 -6.20
CA ILE A 93 -20.53 0.76 -7.34
C ILE A 93 -21.40 -0.04 -8.32
N ASP A 94 -21.63 -1.33 -8.06
CA ASP A 94 -22.29 -2.28 -8.96
C ASP A 94 -21.68 -2.34 -10.38
N ALA A 95 -20.35 -2.28 -10.48
CA ALA A 95 -19.67 -2.25 -11.78
C ALA A 95 -19.50 -3.64 -12.41
N PRO A 96 -19.83 -3.81 -13.71
CA PRO A 96 -19.65 -5.07 -14.40
C PRO A 96 -18.17 -5.40 -14.64
N ARG A 97 -17.87 -6.69 -14.76
CA ARG A 97 -16.48 -7.21 -14.76
C ARG A 97 -15.60 -6.69 -15.89
N PHE A 98 -16.19 -6.33 -17.03
CA PHE A 98 -15.46 -5.84 -18.20
C PHE A 98 -14.92 -4.41 -18.05
N VAL A 99 -15.45 -3.61 -17.11
CA VAL A 99 -14.94 -2.26 -16.83
C VAL A 99 -13.50 -2.38 -16.35
N ARG A 100 -12.57 -1.53 -16.80
CA ARG A 100 -11.17 -1.61 -16.34
C ARG A 100 -11.02 -1.05 -14.92
N ASN A 101 -10.21 -1.68 -14.07
CA ASN A 101 -9.96 -1.20 -12.70
C ASN A 101 -9.40 0.23 -12.68
N SER A 102 -8.59 0.62 -13.68
CA SER A 102 -8.07 1.98 -13.82
C SER A 102 -9.17 3.03 -14.03
N GLN A 103 -10.25 2.69 -14.73
CA GLN A 103 -11.40 3.59 -14.90
C GLN A 103 -12.16 3.75 -13.58
N ILE A 104 -12.32 2.66 -12.83
CA ILE A 104 -12.93 2.69 -11.50
C ILE A 104 -12.14 3.60 -10.56
N TYR A 105 -10.81 3.44 -10.51
CA TYR A 105 -9.98 4.29 -9.65
C TYR A 105 -10.04 5.76 -10.04
N ARG A 106 -10.02 6.07 -11.34
CA ARG A 106 -10.11 7.45 -11.81
C ARG A 106 -11.45 8.10 -11.45
N HIS A 107 -12.54 7.37 -11.65
CA HIS A 107 -13.89 7.87 -11.35
C HIS A 107 -14.12 8.11 -9.86
N LEU A 108 -13.50 7.27 -9.01
CA LEU A 108 -13.64 7.34 -7.56
C LEU A 108 -12.52 8.14 -6.86
N GLU A 109 -11.55 8.66 -7.62
CA GLU A 109 -10.28 9.20 -7.10
C GLU A 109 -9.61 8.25 -6.09
N TRP A 110 -9.76 6.95 -6.32
CA TRP A 110 -9.34 5.91 -5.40
C TRP A 110 -7.87 5.59 -5.55
N VAL A 111 -7.15 5.56 -4.44
CA VAL A 111 -5.76 5.11 -4.43
C VAL A 111 -5.67 3.63 -4.13
N PRO A 112 -5.04 2.82 -5.00
CA PRO A 112 -4.87 1.39 -4.79
C PRO A 112 -4.19 1.06 -3.45
N LEU A 113 -4.63 -0.02 -2.81
CA LEU A 113 -4.06 -0.50 -1.55
C LEU A 113 -2.54 -0.75 -1.64
N ARG A 114 -2.03 -1.14 -2.81
CA ARG A 114 -0.58 -1.32 -3.04
C ARG A 114 0.22 -0.02 -2.85
N GLU A 115 -0.32 1.11 -3.29
CA GLU A 115 0.33 2.42 -3.22
C GLU A 115 0.05 3.13 -1.88
N PHE A 116 -1.00 2.70 -1.18
CA PHE A 116 -1.45 3.30 0.06
C PHE A 116 -0.36 3.38 1.16
N PRO A 117 0.37 2.31 1.53
CA PRO A 117 1.42 2.39 2.54
C PRO A 117 2.51 3.37 2.13
N ALA A 118 2.92 3.35 0.86
CA ALA A 118 4.00 4.20 0.37
C ALA A 118 3.61 5.69 0.39
N ARG A 119 2.38 6.00 -0.05
CA ARG A 119 1.87 7.37 0.00
C ARG A 119 1.70 7.86 1.44
N LYS A 120 1.21 6.99 2.34
CA LYS A 120 1.01 7.35 3.75
C LYS A 120 2.35 7.65 4.43
N ALA A 121 3.33 6.77 4.28
CA ALA A 121 4.66 7.02 4.85
C ALA A 121 5.31 8.28 4.28
N LYS A 122 5.19 8.55 2.97
CA LYS A 122 5.65 9.83 2.38
C LYS A 122 5.00 11.05 3.05
N ALA A 123 3.68 11.05 3.18
CA ALA A 123 2.95 12.15 3.83
C ALA A 123 3.34 12.32 5.30
N ASP A 124 3.53 11.21 6.03
CA ASP A 124 3.96 11.22 7.43
C ASP A 124 5.38 11.81 7.57
N PHE A 125 6.31 11.46 6.66
CA PHE A 125 7.66 12.03 6.62
C PHE A 125 7.66 13.53 6.29
N GLU A 126 6.90 13.97 5.29
CA GLU A 126 6.75 15.39 4.96
C GLU A 126 6.15 16.19 6.12
N LYS A 127 5.16 15.61 6.82
CA LYS A 127 4.56 16.21 8.00
C LYS A 127 5.55 16.28 9.17
N ALA A 128 6.38 15.25 9.36
CA ALA A 128 7.39 15.22 10.41
C ALA A 128 8.47 16.29 10.19
N GLY A 129 8.91 16.52 8.95
CA GLY A 129 9.92 17.55 8.64
C GLY A 129 9.46 19.00 8.87
N LYS A 130 8.14 19.24 8.84
CA LYS A 130 7.50 20.55 9.08
C LYS A 130 7.21 20.84 10.55
N ARG A 131 7.33 19.87 11.46
CA ARG A 131 7.05 20.09 12.90
C ARG A 131 8.16 20.92 13.54
N SER A 132 7.80 21.66 14.59
CA SER A 132 8.72 22.44 15.41
C SER A 132 9.69 21.59 16.24
N ASN A 133 9.45 20.28 16.37
CA ASN A 133 10.30 19.40 17.17
C ASN A 133 11.60 19.08 16.41
N GLU A 134 12.71 19.62 16.92
CA GLU A 134 14.04 19.49 16.34
C GLU A 134 14.55 18.04 16.33
N GLU A 135 14.26 17.26 17.38
CA GLU A 135 14.67 15.85 17.46
C GLU A 135 14.10 15.01 16.32
N LEU A 136 12.82 15.22 16.00
CA LEU A 136 12.20 14.52 14.88
C LEU A 136 12.84 14.90 13.54
N ARG A 137 13.25 16.16 13.37
CA ARG A 137 13.94 16.61 12.15
C ARG A 137 15.34 16.00 12.05
N ASN A 138 16.06 15.94 13.16
CA ASN A 138 17.38 15.33 13.23
C ASN A 138 17.35 13.83 12.94
N LEU A 139 16.32 13.12 13.41
CA LEU A 139 16.12 11.70 13.08
C LEU A 139 15.85 11.48 11.59
N LEU A 140 15.10 12.36 10.93
CA LEU A 140 14.84 12.24 9.49
C LEU A 140 16.12 12.35 8.66
N VAL A 141 17.01 13.29 9.01
CA VAL A 141 18.31 13.45 8.36
C VAL A 141 19.15 12.19 8.54
N ARG A 142 19.15 11.60 9.75
CA ARG A 142 19.87 10.34 10.03
C ARG A 142 19.32 9.15 9.24
N ILE A 143 18.00 9.05 9.10
CA ILE A 143 17.36 7.96 8.33
C ILE A 143 17.68 8.07 6.83
N GLN A 144 17.67 9.28 6.27
CA GLN A 144 18.00 9.51 4.86
C GLN A 144 19.47 9.18 4.54
N HIS A 145 20.37 9.34 5.50
CA HIS A 145 21.81 9.11 5.34
C HIS A 145 22.24 7.67 5.66
N TYR A 146 21.31 6.76 5.99
CA TYR A 146 21.64 5.40 6.42
C TYR A 146 22.16 4.55 5.24
N PRO A 147 23.40 4.01 5.30
CA PRO A 147 23.95 3.17 4.25
C PRO A 147 23.16 1.85 4.18
N GLY A 148 22.44 1.65 3.07
CA GLY A 148 21.54 0.50 2.87
C GLY A 148 20.07 0.88 2.67
N PHE A 149 19.69 2.14 2.90
CA PHE A 149 18.32 2.61 2.60
C PHE A 149 18.04 2.71 1.09
N GLY A 150 19.08 2.97 0.28
CA GLY A 150 18.99 3.07 -1.18
C GLY A 150 18.98 1.73 -1.94
N THR A 151 19.36 0.61 -1.31
CA THR A 151 19.51 -0.70 -1.98
C THR A 151 18.27 -1.59 -1.90
N LEU A 152 17.33 -1.31 -0.99
CA LEU A 152 16.00 -1.95 -0.95
C LEU A 152 15.03 -1.09 -1.77
N GLY A 153 14.94 -1.37 -3.07
CA GLY A 153 14.22 -0.58 -4.11
C GLY A 153 12.74 -0.24 -3.86
N VAL A 154 12.14 -0.65 -2.75
CA VAL A 154 10.78 -0.29 -2.33
C VAL A 154 10.74 1.14 -1.74
N PHE A 155 11.80 1.61 -1.08
CA PHE A 155 11.87 2.98 -0.53
C PHE A 155 12.58 3.97 -1.46
N ALA A 156 13.45 3.50 -2.35
CA ALA A 156 14.06 4.36 -3.37
C ALA A 156 13.00 5.04 -4.25
N ASN A 157 11.97 4.30 -4.68
CA ASN A 157 10.83 4.85 -5.42
C ASN A 157 9.89 5.73 -4.57
N MET A 158 9.91 5.62 -3.24
CA MET A 158 9.15 6.51 -2.34
C MET A 158 9.79 7.91 -2.25
N PHE A 159 11.13 8.00 -2.37
CA PHE A 159 11.87 9.26 -2.27
C PHE A 159 12.17 9.94 -3.61
N TYR A 160 12.29 9.19 -4.72
CA TYR A 160 12.71 9.77 -6.01
C TYR A 160 11.68 10.71 -6.69
N SER A 161 10.41 10.67 -6.28
CA SER A 161 9.36 11.53 -6.87
C SER A 161 9.27 12.93 -6.25
N SER A 162 10.06 13.24 -5.22
CA SER A 162 10.05 14.57 -4.55
C SER A 162 11.13 15.54 -5.04
N SER A 163 11.95 15.16 -6.01
CA SER A 163 12.92 16.08 -6.64
C SER A 163 12.40 16.53 -8.01
N CYS A 164 11.33 17.32 -8.02
CA CYS A 164 10.95 18.13 -9.17
C CYS A 164 11.19 19.58 -8.80
N GLY A 165 12.35 20.09 -9.23
CA GLY A 165 12.89 21.42 -8.96
C GLY A 165 14.40 21.45 -9.23
N GLU A 166 14.77 21.55 -10.52
CA GLU A 166 16.06 22.01 -11.06
C GLU A 166 17.38 21.55 -10.39
N ASN A 167 18.04 20.54 -10.97
CA ASN A 167 19.28 20.72 -11.75
C ASN A 167 19.87 19.37 -12.16
N LYS A 168 20.11 19.21 -13.47
CA LYS A 168 20.81 18.07 -14.04
C LYS A 168 22.25 18.04 -13.52
N LYS A 169 22.55 17.19 -12.54
CA LYS A 169 23.90 16.62 -12.38
C LYS A 169 23.80 15.10 -12.43
N LYS A 170 24.25 14.57 -13.57
CA LYS A 170 24.49 13.16 -13.82
C LYS A 170 25.39 12.62 -12.70
N TYR A 171 24.94 11.58 -11.99
CA TYR A 171 25.86 10.71 -11.27
C TYR A 171 25.74 9.31 -11.87
N VAL A 172 26.81 8.95 -12.56
CA VAL A 172 27.10 7.60 -13.04
C VAL A 172 27.42 6.76 -11.82
N ILE A 173 26.67 5.70 -11.60
CA ILE A 173 27.07 4.61 -10.70
C ILE A 173 27.55 3.51 -11.65
N GLY A 174 28.87 3.32 -11.71
CA GLY A 174 29.50 2.37 -12.63
C GLY A 174 28.97 0.95 -12.45
N GLY A 175 28.98 0.08 -13.46
CA GLY A 175 29.43 0.17 -14.83
C GLY A 175 29.43 -1.26 -15.37
N TYR A 176 28.89 -1.48 -16.57
CA TYR A 176 29.36 -2.43 -17.59
C TYR A 176 28.36 -2.45 -18.74
N TRP A 177 28.74 -1.84 -19.88
CA TRP A 177 28.27 -2.25 -21.20
C TRP A 177 29.43 -2.02 -22.19
N LYS A 178 29.88 -3.11 -22.82
CA LYS A 178 30.92 -3.16 -23.85
C LYS A 178 30.33 -2.60 -25.17
N PRO A 179 31.08 -1.82 -25.97
CA PRO A 179 30.60 -1.34 -27.26
C PRO A 179 30.84 -2.38 -28.37
N ASP A 180 29.91 -2.47 -29.31
CA ASP A 180 30.08 -3.21 -30.56
C ASP A 180 31.16 -2.54 -31.43
N LYS A 181 32.06 -3.36 -31.97
CA LYS A 181 33.09 -2.95 -32.92
C LYS A 181 32.47 -2.83 -34.32
N GLY A 182 32.59 -1.65 -34.91
CA GLY A 182 32.70 -1.50 -36.38
C GLY A 182 34.14 -1.75 -36.80
#